data_AF-A0A9Q1I785-F1
#
_entry.id   AF-A0A9Q1I785-F1
#
_cell.length_a   1.000
_cell.length_b   1.000
_cell.length_c   1.000
_cell.angle_alpha   90.00
_cell.angle_beta   90.00
_cell.angle_gamma   90.00
#
_symmetry.space_group_name_H-M   'P 1'
#
loop_
_entity.id
_entity.type
_entity.pdbx_description
1 polymer ?
#
loop_
_entity_poly.entity_id
_entity_poly.type
_entity_poly.pdbx_seq_one_letter_code
_entity_poly.pdbx_strand_id
1 'polypeptide(L)'
;MAAKMVVLFDLWGCVQSPRLHHIFKKYEESLGLPRGFFHDMVLKNGPGSALQRAELGKLTLTQMIPEMEAECQAEAAALGLSLPLHFSVQKLFDQVREALRFSSAILEASDKLRRHGVATCVLGNSWVDDSEKRDWMGLVLLVLSLHFDLVLQSCRAGARLPDPALLTHALQRLRTPPQQAIFVSSVEENLAAGRDIGMGVVQMGDPEVAMKQLQCLSGVQAIFVSSVEETVAAGRDIGMGVVQMGDPEVAMRQLECLSGVQLLSCEEAVPLSCSPEGVPHCSVYIKPGQQVHYVDMGEGPAVLLCHGFPDSWFTWRYQILALVESGFRVLAPDMKGYGESSSPPDIEEYSQEQLCQDLVTFLDKLGIVQVTLVGHDWGGSLVWNMTQYHPERVRAAASLNTPLFPVDPNTNPLEGLKRIPIFNYQLYFQTPGVAEAELEKDLARTMKILFRGAADSDHQISPAGVTERGGLFVGLADEVPLSSMLREEVLQYYVKQFSRNGFRGPLNWYRNVERNWRWMC
;
A
#
# COMPACT_ATOMS: atom_id res chain seq x y z
N MET A 1 9.33 19.28 -20.59
CA MET A 1 8.65 18.08 -20.05
C MET A 1 7.19 18.15 -20.47
N ALA A 2 6.66 17.06 -20.99
CA ALA A 2 5.30 17.00 -21.53
C ALA A 2 4.25 17.40 -20.47
N ALA A 3 3.14 17.93 -20.94
CA ALA A 3 1.89 18.10 -20.21
C ALA A 3 1.57 16.86 -19.35
N LYS A 4 1.68 16.96 -18.03
CA LYS A 4 1.39 15.86 -17.11
C LYS A 4 -0.14 15.76 -16.98
N MET A 5 -0.72 14.69 -17.51
CA MET A 5 -2.15 14.42 -17.39
C MET A 5 -2.51 14.00 -15.97
N VAL A 6 -3.74 14.32 -15.54
CA VAL A 6 -4.27 13.94 -14.23
C VAL A 6 -5.64 13.29 -14.36
N VAL A 7 -5.91 12.26 -13.55
CA VAL A 7 -7.25 11.68 -13.38
C VAL A 7 -7.74 11.90 -11.94
N LEU A 8 -8.90 12.52 -11.80
CA LEU A 8 -9.56 12.80 -10.54
C LEU A 8 -10.75 11.84 -10.40
N PHE A 9 -10.86 11.16 -9.27
CA PHE A 9 -11.92 10.21 -8.97
C PHE A 9 -12.80 10.74 -7.84
N ASP A 10 -14.11 10.69 -8.02
CA ASP A 10 -15.08 10.90 -6.95
C ASP A 10 -14.94 9.79 -5.89
N LEU A 11 -14.98 10.16 -4.61
CA LEU A 11 -14.95 9.20 -3.53
C LEU A 11 -16.20 8.31 -3.54
N TRP A 12 -17.39 8.91 -3.65
CA TRP A 12 -18.64 8.21 -3.41
C TRP A 12 -19.25 7.65 -4.69
N GLY A 13 -19.44 6.33 -4.73
CA GLY A 13 -19.97 5.63 -5.91
C GLY A 13 -18.97 5.43 -7.04
N CYS A 14 -17.70 5.77 -6.82
CA CYS A 14 -16.60 5.45 -7.71
C CYS A 14 -15.50 4.72 -6.95
N VAL A 15 -14.71 5.41 -6.10
CA VAL A 15 -13.67 4.73 -5.30
C VAL A 15 -14.26 3.89 -4.17
N GLN A 16 -15.32 4.37 -3.53
CA GLN A 16 -16.06 3.65 -2.50
C GLN A 16 -17.49 3.33 -2.94
N SER A 17 -17.94 2.12 -2.60
CA SER A 17 -19.28 1.61 -2.88
C SER A 17 -19.91 1.01 -1.61
N PRO A 18 -21.22 1.14 -1.37
CA PRO A 18 -22.20 1.85 -2.22
C PRO A 18 -22.15 3.38 -2.05
N ARG A 19 -22.87 4.12 -2.91
CA ARG A 19 -23.06 5.59 -2.74
C ARG A 19 -23.67 5.90 -1.38
N LEU A 20 -23.28 7.02 -0.78
CA LEU A 20 -23.81 7.48 0.52
C LEU A 20 -25.35 7.55 0.53
N HIS A 21 -25.95 8.08 -0.55
CA HIS A 21 -27.41 8.14 -0.72
C HIS A 21 -28.09 6.76 -0.69
N HIS A 22 -27.43 5.70 -1.18
CA HIS A 22 -27.98 4.35 -1.14
C HIS A 22 -28.03 3.80 0.29
N ILE A 23 -27.04 4.15 1.13
CA ILE A 23 -27.00 3.78 2.55
C ILE A 23 -28.12 4.51 3.29
N PHE A 24 -28.31 5.81 3.01
CA PHE A 24 -29.37 6.62 3.61
C PHE A 24 -30.74 6.04 3.27
N LYS A 25 -30.96 5.68 2.00
CA LYS A 25 -32.21 5.06 1.56
C LYS A 25 -32.49 3.72 2.25
N LYS A 26 -31.47 2.86 2.42
CA LYS A 26 -31.63 1.61 3.19
C LYS A 26 -32.00 1.87 4.65
N TYR A 27 -31.43 2.92 5.23
CA TYR A 27 -31.77 3.31 6.59
C TYR A 27 -33.22 3.82 6.69
N GLU A 28 -33.68 4.64 5.74
CA GLU A 28 -35.08 5.06 5.63
C GLU A 28 -36.03 3.86 5.59
N GLU A 29 -35.75 2.88 4.72
CA GLU A 29 -36.54 1.66 4.60
C GLU A 29 -36.58 0.87 5.92
N SER A 30 -35.45 0.78 6.63
CA SER A 30 -35.38 0.10 7.94
C SER A 30 -36.21 0.78 9.04
N LEU A 31 -36.47 2.08 8.89
CA LEU A 31 -37.22 2.90 9.83
C LEU A 31 -38.69 3.11 9.40
N GLY A 32 -39.08 2.64 8.22
CA GLY A 32 -40.39 2.91 7.62
C GLY A 32 -40.60 4.40 7.26
N LEU A 33 -39.52 5.14 7.01
CA LEU A 33 -39.59 6.54 6.57
C LEU A 33 -39.87 6.63 5.06
N PRO A 34 -40.46 7.74 4.58
CA PRO A 34 -40.61 7.98 3.15
C PRO A 34 -39.26 7.92 2.43
N ARG A 35 -39.25 7.30 1.25
CA ARG A 35 -38.07 7.26 0.40
C ARG A 35 -37.65 8.69 0.03
N GLY A 36 -36.37 9.02 0.24
CA GLY A 36 -35.82 10.34 -0.03
C GLY A 36 -35.89 11.31 1.16
N PHE A 37 -36.41 10.88 2.31
CA PHE A 37 -36.52 11.70 3.52
C PHE A 37 -35.24 12.47 3.86
N PHE A 38 -34.08 11.81 3.94
CA PHE A 38 -32.83 12.49 4.28
C PHE A 38 -32.35 13.42 3.15
N HIS A 39 -32.53 12.98 1.90
CA HIS A 39 -32.11 13.75 0.73
C HIS A 39 -32.89 15.06 0.63
N ASP A 40 -34.21 14.99 0.76
CA ASP A 40 -35.10 16.14 0.64
C ASP A 40 -34.91 17.11 1.81
N MET A 41 -34.67 16.59 3.02
CA MET A 41 -34.27 17.39 4.19
C MET A 41 -32.99 18.18 3.91
N VAL A 42 -31.93 17.51 3.43
CA VAL A 42 -30.64 18.16 3.13
C VAL A 42 -30.80 19.20 2.02
N LEU A 43 -31.58 18.91 0.97
CA LEU A 43 -31.87 19.87 -0.10
C LEU A 43 -32.66 21.09 0.39
N LYS A 44 -33.69 20.88 1.21
CA LYS A 44 -34.55 21.94 1.76
C LYS A 44 -33.77 22.89 2.67
N ASN A 45 -32.90 22.35 3.51
CA ASN A 45 -32.02 23.13 4.39
C ASN A 45 -30.84 23.76 3.63
N GLY A 46 -30.54 23.24 2.44
CA GLY A 46 -29.53 23.78 1.53
C GLY A 46 -28.15 23.92 2.18
N PRO A 47 -27.41 25.01 1.90
CA PRO A 47 -26.09 25.29 2.51
C PRO A 47 -26.09 25.36 4.04
N GLY A 48 -27.27 25.52 4.66
CA GLY A 48 -27.45 25.56 6.10
C GLY A 48 -27.51 24.18 6.77
N SER A 49 -27.71 23.10 6.01
CA SER A 49 -27.83 21.75 6.57
C SER A 49 -26.59 21.33 7.35
N ALA A 50 -26.80 20.59 8.45
CA ALA A 50 -25.72 20.06 9.29
C ALA A 50 -24.72 19.25 8.48
N LEU A 51 -25.21 18.40 7.55
CA LEU A 51 -24.36 17.61 6.66
C LEU A 51 -23.47 18.49 5.76
N GLN A 52 -24.04 19.47 5.05
CA GLN A 52 -23.23 20.32 4.17
C GLN A 52 -22.23 21.19 4.95
N ARG A 53 -22.61 21.66 6.14
CA ARG A 53 -21.68 22.38 7.03
C ARG A 53 -20.54 21.49 7.51
N ALA A 54 -20.79 20.21 7.82
CA ALA A 54 -19.74 19.25 8.15
C ALA A 54 -18.84 18.94 6.95
N GLU A 55 -19.43 18.78 5.75
CA GLU A 55 -18.69 18.60 4.49
C GLU A 55 -17.80 19.80 4.15
N LEU A 56 -18.13 21.00 4.64
CA LEU A 56 -17.32 22.23 4.52
C LEU A 56 -16.36 22.43 5.71
N GLY A 57 -16.28 21.48 6.64
CA GLY A 57 -15.41 21.53 7.81
C GLY A 57 -15.84 22.55 8.88
N LYS A 58 -17.11 22.99 8.85
CA LYS A 58 -17.68 23.88 9.87
C LYS A 58 -18.18 23.15 11.10
N LEU A 59 -18.45 21.86 10.98
CA LEU A 59 -18.82 20.96 12.07
C LEU A 59 -17.93 19.71 12.00
N THR A 60 -17.61 19.15 13.16
CA THR A 60 -17.12 17.77 13.27
C THR A 60 -18.29 16.77 13.27
N LEU A 61 -18.01 15.48 13.14
CA LEU A 61 -19.03 14.42 13.18
C LEU A 61 -19.85 14.48 14.48
N THR A 62 -19.17 14.62 15.63
CA THR A 62 -19.83 14.68 16.95
C THR A 62 -20.73 15.91 17.10
N GLN A 63 -20.41 17.01 16.42
CA GLN A 63 -21.26 18.21 16.39
C GLN A 63 -22.41 18.09 15.37
N MET A 64 -22.15 17.48 14.21
CA MET A 64 -23.12 17.30 13.14
C MET A 64 -24.29 16.41 13.55
N ILE A 65 -24.03 15.31 14.26
CA ILE A 65 -25.04 14.31 14.62
C ILE A 65 -26.27 14.91 15.33
N PRO A 66 -26.13 15.63 16.48
CA PRO A 66 -27.29 16.19 17.17
C PRO A 66 -28.01 17.26 16.35
N GLU A 67 -27.30 18.04 15.54
CA GLU A 67 -27.93 19.05 14.66
C GLU A 67 -28.74 18.39 13.55
N MET A 68 -28.20 17.33 12.91
CA MET A 68 -28.90 16.57 11.90
C MET A 68 -30.11 15.80 12.47
N GLU A 69 -30.04 15.33 13.72
CA GLU A 69 -31.20 14.75 14.42
C GLU A 69 -32.32 15.77 14.61
N ALA A 70 -31.98 17.01 14.98
CA ALA A 70 -32.96 18.10 15.10
C ALA A 70 -33.58 18.46 13.75
N GLU A 71 -32.79 18.47 12.67
CA GLU A 71 -33.29 18.67 11.30
C GLU A 71 -34.28 17.55 10.89
N CYS A 72 -33.97 16.29 11.22
CA CYS A 72 -34.85 15.16 10.96
C CYS A 72 -36.17 15.26 11.76
N GLN A 73 -36.12 15.69 13.01
CA GLN A 73 -37.32 15.90 13.83
C GLN A 73 -38.22 17.00 13.24
N ALA A 74 -37.63 18.11 12.82
CA ALA A 74 -38.36 19.21 12.18
C ALA A 74 -39.01 18.77 10.86
N GLU A 75 -38.29 17.98 10.04
CA GLU A 75 -38.82 17.47 8.78
C GLU A 75 -39.95 16.46 8.98
N ALA A 76 -39.78 15.51 9.92
CA ALA A 76 -40.83 14.57 10.27
C ALA A 76 -42.10 15.29 10.76
N ALA A 77 -41.95 16.31 11.62
CA ALA A 77 -43.06 17.12 12.09
C ALA A 77 -43.76 17.87 10.94
N ALA A 78 -42.99 18.43 10.00
CA ALA A 78 -43.54 19.11 8.82
C ALA A 78 -44.32 18.17 7.89
N LEU A 79 -43.94 16.89 7.84
CA LEU A 79 -44.61 15.84 7.07
C LEU A 79 -45.75 15.14 7.84
N GLY A 80 -46.00 15.52 9.10
CA GLY A 80 -47.01 14.86 9.95
C GLY A 80 -46.63 13.43 10.35
N LEU A 81 -45.33 13.13 10.39
CA LEU A 81 -44.75 11.84 10.73
C LEU A 81 -44.16 11.87 12.14
N SER A 82 -44.11 10.71 12.79
CA SER A 82 -43.37 10.49 14.04
C SER A 82 -42.15 9.62 13.76
N LEU A 83 -40.96 10.08 14.14
CA LEU A 83 -39.75 9.25 14.06
C LEU A 83 -39.85 8.06 15.03
N PRO A 84 -39.39 6.85 14.63
CA PRO A 84 -39.37 5.71 15.54
C PRO A 84 -38.52 5.95 16.80
N LEU A 85 -38.89 5.33 17.93
CA LEU A 85 -38.17 5.46 19.21
C LEU A 85 -36.67 5.09 19.13
N HIS A 86 -36.28 4.26 18.16
CA HIS A 86 -34.92 3.78 17.97
C HIS A 86 -34.15 4.53 16.86
N PHE A 87 -34.76 5.58 16.28
CA PHE A 87 -34.13 6.49 15.32
C PHE A 87 -32.88 7.11 15.92
N SER A 88 -31.78 7.13 15.15
CA SER A 88 -30.58 7.85 15.53
C SER A 88 -29.71 8.13 14.32
N VAL A 89 -29.22 9.36 14.19
CA VAL A 89 -28.25 9.71 13.15
C VAL A 89 -26.90 9.05 13.43
N GLN A 90 -26.53 8.83 14.70
CA GLN A 90 -25.33 8.05 15.03
C GLN A 90 -25.37 6.64 14.41
N LYS A 91 -26.52 5.97 14.46
CA LYS A 91 -26.70 4.65 13.83
C LYS A 91 -26.60 4.72 12.30
N LEU A 92 -27.10 5.79 11.68
CA LEU A 92 -26.93 6.01 10.24
C LEU A 92 -25.45 6.06 9.87
N PHE A 93 -24.62 6.84 10.59
CA PHE A 93 -23.19 6.93 10.30
C PHE A 93 -22.39 5.68 10.69
N ASP A 94 -22.85 4.93 11.71
CA ASP A 94 -22.30 3.59 11.98
C ASP A 94 -22.57 2.64 10.80
N GLN A 95 -23.77 2.67 10.19
CA GLN A 95 -24.06 1.90 8.97
C GLN A 95 -23.24 2.36 7.77
N VAL A 96 -22.96 3.67 7.65
CA VAL A 96 -22.04 4.18 6.62
C VAL A 96 -20.68 3.52 6.76
N ARG A 97 -20.09 3.48 7.97
CA ARG A 97 -18.83 2.78 8.20
C ARG A 97 -18.91 1.30 7.81
N GLU A 98 -19.94 0.59 8.26
CA GLU A 98 -20.04 -0.86 8.09
C GLU A 98 -20.28 -1.29 6.63
N ALA A 99 -20.97 -0.46 5.85
CA ALA A 99 -21.33 -0.78 4.48
C ALA A 99 -20.24 -0.45 3.45
N LEU A 100 -19.33 0.47 3.77
CA LEU A 100 -18.36 0.97 2.79
C LEU A 100 -17.31 -0.06 2.43
N ARG A 101 -17.11 -0.25 1.13
CA ARG A 101 -16.06 -1.07 0.54
C ARG A 101 -15.32 -0.26 -0.52
N PHE A 102 -14.03 -0.53 -0.68
CA PHE A 102 -13.26 0.02 -1.78
C PHE A 102 -13.53 -0.76 -3.07
N SER A 103 -13.52 -0.05 -4.20
CA SER A 103 -13.54 -0.65 -5.52
C SER A 103 -12.12 -1.05 -5.91
N SER A 104 -11.79 -2.35 -5.83
CA SER A 104 -10.47 -2.86 -6.22
C SER A 104 -10.10 -2.47 -7.65
N ALA A 105 -11.06 -2.52 -8.58
CA ALA A 105 -10.86 -2.12 -9.97
C ALA A 105 -10.42 -0.65 -10.12
N ILE A 106 -10.95 0.26 -9.30
CA ILE A 106 -10.59 1.68 -9.36
C ILE A 106 -9.23 1.93 -8.69
N LEU A 107 -8.93 1.23 -7.59
CA LEU A 107 -7.62 1.28 -6.95
C LEU A 107 -6.52 0.75 -7.89
N GLU A 108 -6.75 -0.39 -8.53
CA GLU A 108 -5.85 -0.98 -9.54
C GLU A 108 -5.66 -0.06 -10.76
N ALA A 109 -6.75 0.55 -11.24
CA ALA A 109 -6.68 1.52 -12.33
C ALA A 109 -5.83 2.75 -11.94
N SER A 110 -6.00 3.26 -10.71
CA SER A 110 -5.17 4.36 -10.20
C SER A 110 -3.69 3.99 -10.19
N ASP A 111 -3.35 2.81 -9.68
CA ASP A 111 -1.96 2.35 -9.64
C ASP A 111 -1.36 2.19 -11.02
N LYS A 112 -2.14 1.71 -11.99
CA LYS A 112 -1.70 1.54 -13.36
C LYS A 112 -1.50 2.87 -14.08
N LEU A 113 -2.40 3.84 -13.87
CA LEU A 113 -2.24 5.22 -14.34
C LEU A 113 -0.95 5.85 -13.80
N ARG A 114 -0.71 5.73 -12.49
CA ARG A 114 0.51 6.24 -11.83
C ARG A 114 1.79 5.61 -12.39
N ARG A 115 1.78 4.30 -12.63
CA ARG A 115 2.89 3.59 -13.29
C ARG A 115 3.20 4.11 -14.69
N HIS A 116 2.20 4.67 -15.40
CA HIS A 116 2.36 5.27 -16.72
C HIS A 116 2.55 6.80 -16.68
N GLY A 117 2.88 7.37 -15.50
CA GLY A 117 3.20 8.79 -15.35
C GLY A 117 1.99 9.73 -15.31
N VAL A 118 0.77 9.19 -15.26
CA VAL A 118 -0.47 9.96 -15.06
C VAL A 118 -0.66 10.18 -13.56
N ALA A 119 -0.81 11.44 -13.13
CA ALA A 119 -1.07 11.71 -11.72
C ALA A 119 -2.53 11.39 -11.37
N THR A 120 -2.77 10.86 -10.17
CA THR A 120 -4.13 10.50 -9.75
C THR A 120 -4.54 11.21 -8.46
N CYS A 121 -5.82 11.56 -8.39
CA CYS A 121 -6.43 12.21 -7.23
C CYS A 121 -7.73 11.51 -6.88
N VAL A 122 -8.00 11.35 -5.59
CA VAL A 122 -9.35 11.05 -5.10
C VAL A 122 -9.86 12.26 -4.32
N LEU A 123 -11.12 12.61 -4.54
CA LEU A 123 -11.78 13.71 -3.82
C LEU A 123 -13.25 13.42 -3.60
N GLY A 124 -13.83 13.98 -2.55
CA GLY A 124 -15.26 13.85 -2.31
C GLY A 124 -15.71 14.60 -1.08
N ASN A 125 -17.02 14.63 -0.92
CA ASN A 125 -17.67 15.28 0.21
C ASN A 125 -17.46 14.45 1.48
N SER A 126 -16.58 14.89 2.37
CA SER A 126 -16.21 14.20 3.60
C SER A 126 -16.26 15.16 4.78
N TRP A 127 -16.40 14.64 5.99
CA TRP A 127 -16.43 15.42 7.24
C TRP A 127 -15.21 15.12 8.12
N VAL A 128 -15.03 15.91 9.18
CA VAL A 128 -14.00 15.64 10.20
C VAL A 128 -14.58 14.67 11.22
N ASP A 129 -14.06 13.44 11.28
CA ASP A 129 -14.43 12.46 12.30
C ASP A 129 -13.58 12.66 13.57
N ASP A 130 -14.22 13.17 14.63
CA ASP A 130 -13.65 13.37 15.95
C ASP A 130 -14.18 12.36 16.99
N SER A 131 -14.88 11.31 16.52
CA SER A 131 -15.47 10.30 17.40
C SER A 131 -14.41 9.36 17.98
N GLU A 132 -14.82 8.53 18.94
CA GLU A 132 -14.00 7.43 19.48
C GLU A 132 -13.63 6.39 18.41
N LYS A 133 -14.38 6.34 17.29
CA LYS A 133 -14.19 5.38 16.21
C LYS A 133 -13.47 5.98 14.99
N ARG A 134 -12.83 7.14 15.15
CA ARG A 134 -12.14 7.90 14.08
C ARG A 134 -11.00 7.13 13.41
N ASP A 135 -10.43 6.13 14.08
CA ASP A 135 -9.30 5.34 13.56
C ASP A 135 -9.67 4.62 12.25
N TRP A 136 -10.95 4.25 12.08
CA TRP A 136 -11.48 3.75 10.80
C TRP A 136 -11.30 4.75 9.66
N MET A 137 -11.62 6.03 9.88
CA MET A 137 -11.43 7.07 8.87
C MET A 137 -9.94 7.28 8.59
N GLY A 138 -9.09 7.17 9.63
CA GLY A 138 -7.63 7.12 9.48
C GLY A 138 -7.18 6.01 8.54
N LEU A 139 -7.70 4.79 8.70
CA LEU A 139 -7.42 3.65 7.83
C LEU A 139 -7.90 3.89 6.39
N VAL A 140 -9.10 4.45 6.21
CA VAL A 140 -9.62 4.80 4.88
C VAL A 140 -8.68 5.77 4.17
N LEU A 141 -8.27 6.84 4.85
CA LEU A 141 -7.36 7.84 4.28
C LEU A 141 -5.98 7.26 4.00
N LEU A 142 -5.50 6.37 4.86
CA LEU A 142 -4.24 5.64 4.65
C LEU A 142 -4.30 4.82 3.36
N VAL A 143 -5.32 3.96 3.20
CA VAL A 143 -5.49 3.14 1.97
C VAL A 143 -5.56 4.03 0.73
N LEU A 144 -6.36 5.10 0.76
CA LEU A 144 -6.43 6.04 -0.36
C LEU A 144 -5.07 6.68 -0.67
N SER A 145 -4.28 7.04 0.35
CA SER A 145 -2.96 7.64 0.15
C SER A 145 -1.92 6.68 -0.46
N LEU A 146 -2.15 5.36 -0.37
CA LEU A 146 -1.29 4.36 -1.03
C LEU A 146 -1.52 4.33 -2.54
N HIS A 147 -2.77 4.53 -2.97
CA HIS A 147 -3.18 4.38 -4.37
C HIS A 147 -3.22 5.69 -5.15
N PHE A 148 -3.36 6.85 -4.50
CA PHE A 148 -3.52 8.15 -5.15
C PHE A 148 -2.39 9.12 -4.80
N ASP A 149 -1.94 9.95 -5.76
CA ASP A 149 -0.94 11.00 -5.50
C ASP A 149 -1.50 12.15 -4.64
N LEU A 150 -2.83 12.34 -4.66
CA LEU A 150 -3.53 13.30 -3.83
C LEU A 150 -4.86 12.74 -3.31
N VAL A 151 -5.07 12.84 -1.99
CA VAL A 151 -6.37 12.61 -1.34
C VAL A 151 -6.88 13.97 -0.87
N LEU A 152 -7.99 14.46 -1.43
CA LEU A 152 -8.56 15.76 -1.10
C LEU A 152 -9.92 15.63 -0.40
N GLN A 153 -9.95 16.06 0.86
CA GLN A 153 -11.15 16.06 1.69
C GLN A 153 -11.86 17.41 1.61
N SER A 154 -13.16 17.42 1.29
CA SER A 154 -13.96 18.66 1.20
C SER A 154 -13.90 19.49 2.49
N CYS A 155 -13.97 18.83 3.66
CA CYS A 155 -13.95 19.49 4.96
C CYS A 155 -12.63 20.20 5.27
N ARG A 156 -11.52 19.78 4.64
CA ARG A 156 -10.21 20.42 4.78
C ARG A 156 -10.00 21.51 3.73
N ALA A 157 -10.58 21.33 2.54
CA ALA A 157 -10.53 22.32 1.46
C ALA A 157 -11.50 23.49 1.67
N GLY A 158 -12.57 23.31 2.47
CA GLY A 158 -13.62 24.31 2.64
C GLY A 158 -14.51 24.49 1.40
N ALA A 159 -14.52 23.49 0.52
CA ALA A 159 -15.32 23.44 -0.72
C ALA A 159 -15.87 22.03 -0.90
N ARG A 160 -17.06 21.88 -1.48
CA ARG A 160 -17.75 20.59 -1.67
C ARG A 160 -18.22 20.43 -3.10
N LEU A 161 -18.30 19.21 -3.61
CA LEU A 161 -19.03 18.95 -4.85
C LEU A 161 -20.53 19.26 -4.66
N PRO A 162 -21.21 19.81 -5.68
CA PRO A 162 -20.74 20.06 -7.04
C PRO A 162 -20.10 21.45 -7.27
N ASP A 163 -19.65 22.17 -6.25
CA ASP A 163 -18.92 23.44 -6.45
C ASP A 163 -17.58 23.17 -7.19
N PRO A 164 -17.33 23.80 -8.36
CA PRO A 164 -16.08 23.61 -9.11
C PRO A 164 -14.82 24.02 -8.34
N ALA A 165 -14.94 24.78 -7.24
CA ALA A 165 -13.83 25.17 -6.39
C ALA A 165 -13.05 23.96 -5.85
N LEU A 166 -13.71 22.85 -5.52
CA LEU A 166 -13.02 21.65 -5.02
C LEU A 166 -12.15 21.01 -6.11
N LEU A 167 -12.69 20.88 -7.33
CA LEU A 167 -11.95 20.37 -8.50
C LEU A 167 -10.78 21.29 -8.85
N THR A 168 -11.02 22.60 -8.86
CA THR A 168 -10.00 23.63 -9.12
C THR A 168 -8.87 23.56 -8.09
N HIS A 169 -9.18 23.35 -6.81
CA HIS A 169 -8.19 23.20 -5.76
C HIS A 169 -7.30 21.97 -5.96
N ALA A 170 -7.89 20.83 -6.36
CA ALA A 170 -7.12 19.62 -6.69
C ALA A 170 -6.14 19.87 -7.84
N LEU A 171 -6.61 20.50 -8.93
CA LEU A 171 -5.81 20.84 -10.10
C LEU A 171 -4.65 21.79 -9.78
N GLN A 172 -4.88 22.78 -8.91
CA GLN A 172 -3.83 23.69 -8.44
C GLN A 172 -2.74 22.96 -7.65
N ARG A 173 -3.12 22.05 -6.73
CA ARG A 173 -2.14 21.26 -5.96
C ARG A 173 -1.32 20.33 -6.85
N LEU A 174 -1.95 19.77 -7.89
CA LEU A 174 -1.31 18.91 -8.88
C LEU A 174 -0.65 19.67 -10.03
N ARG A 175 -0.72 21.01 -10.01
CA ARG A 175 -0.12 21.92 -11.00
C ARG A 175 -0.50 21.57 -12.45
N THR A 176 -1.75 21.20 -12.67
CA THR A 176 -2.25 20.71 -13.96
C THR A 176 -3.43 21.57 -14.43
N PRO A 177 -3.44 22.05 -15.69
CA PRO A 177 -4.57 22.80 -16.23
C PRO A 177 -5.78 21.88 -16.47
N PRO A 178 -7.03 22.39 -16.41
CA PRO A 178 -8.24 21.55 -16.57
C PRO A 178 -8.28 20.74 -17.86
N GLN A 179 -7.73 21.26 -18.97
CA GLN A 179 -7.71 20.58 -20.28
C GLN A 179 -6.83 19.32 -20.30
N GLN A 180 -6.00 19.13 -19.28
CA GLN A 180 -5.15 17.95 -19.10
C GLN A 180 -5.67 17.05 -17.98
N ALA A 181 -6.92 17.25 -17.57
CA ALA A 181 -7.51 16.52 -16.46
C ALA A 181 -8.81 15.83 -16.86
N ILE A 182 -9.01 14.64 -16.30
CA ILE A 182 -10.21 13.82 -16.48
C ILE A 182 -10.87 13.67 -15.10
N PHE A 183 -12.17 13.95 -14.99
CA PHE A 183 -12.94 13.72 -13.77
C PHE A 183 -13.88 12.52 -13.92
N VAL A 184 -13.74 11.54 -13.04
CA VAL A 184 -14.53 10.31 -13.00
C VAL A 184 -15.50 10.41 -11.84
N SER A 185 -16.80 10.43 -12.12
CA SER A 185 -17.83 10.49 -11.07
C SER A 185 -19.07 9.71 -11.49
N SER A 186 -19.82 9.27 -10.48
CA SER A 186 -21.08 8.57 -10.65
C SER A 186 -22.29 9.52 -10.60
N VAL A 187 -22.05 10.81 -10.35
CA VAL A 187 -23.05 11.87 -10.11
C VAL A 187 -22.94 12.92 -11.21
N GLU A 188 -24.01 13.15 -11.96
CA GLU A 188 -24.00 14.03 -13.14
C GLU A 188 -23.78 15.49 -12.77
N GLU A 189 -24.32 15.96 -11.63
CA GLU A 189 -24.08 17.31 -11.13
C GLU A 189 -22.59 17.56 -10.86
N ASN A 190 -21.87 16.54 -10.38
CA ASN A 190 -20.44 16.63 -10.16
C ASN A 190 -19.69 16.65 -11.51
N LEU A 191 -20.13 15.85 -12.49
CA LEU A 191 -19.55 15.84 -13.84
C LEU A 191 -19.76 17.17 -14.56
N ALA A 192 -20.94 17.77 -14.42
CA ALA A 192 -21.24 19.10 -14.97
C ALA A 192 -20.25 20.14 -14.47
N ALA A 193 -19.96 20.16 -13.16
CA ALA A 193 -18.96 21.05 -12.58
C ALA A 193 -17.56 20.87 -13.17
N GLY A 194 -17.17 19.62 -13.51
CA GLY A 194 -15.92 19.32 -14.21
C GLY A 194 -15.91 19.85 -15.65
N ARG A 195 -17.01 19.67 -16.39
CA ARG A 195 -17.15 20.20 -17.76
C ARG A 195 -17.09 21.72 -17.78
N ASP A 196 -17.72 22.39 -16.80
CA ASP A 196 -17.78 23.85 -16.71
C ASP A 196 -16.40 24.49 -16.59
N ILE A 197 -15.44 23.81 -15.97
CA ILE A 197 -14.05 24.28 -15.86
C ILE A 197 -13.12 23.72 -16.95
N GLY A 198 -13.66 22.95 -17.91
CA GLY A 198 -12.95 22.49 -19.10
C GLY A 198 -12.20 21.16 -18.95
N MET A 199 -12.62 20.30 -18.03
CA MET A 199 -12.08 18.95 -17.87
C MET A 199 -12.74 17.95 -18.83
N GLY A 200 -12.02 16.89 -19.19
CA GLY A 200 -12.65 15.66 -19.67
C GLY A 200 -13.43 15.01 -18.53
N VAL A 201 -14.54 14.34 -18.83
CA VAL A 201 -15.35 13.69 -17.79
C VAL A 201 -15.76 12.27 -18.18
N VAL A 202 -15.84 11.38 -17.19
CA VAL A 202 -16.22 9.97 -17.34
C VAL A 202 -17.32 9.66 -16.33
N GLN A 203 -18.46 9.19 -16.82
CA GLN A 203 -19.59 8.83 -15.96
C GLN A 203 -19.51 7.38 -15.51
N MET A 204 -19.54 7.16 -14.20
CA MET A 204 -19.63 5.84 -13.58
C MET A 204 -21.09 5.41 -13.44
N GLY A 205 -21.45 4.31 -14.12
CA GLY A 205 -22.68 3.56 -13.85
C GLY A 205 -23.93 3.95 -14.65
N ASP A 206 -23.84 4.82 -15.66
CA ASP A 206 -24.93 5.00 -16.64
C ASP A 206 -24.51 4.46 -18.03
N PRO A 207 -24.96 3.25 -18.40
CA PRO A 207 -24.62 2.62 -19.66
C PRO A 207 -25.11 3.40 -20.88
N GLU A 208 -26.24 4.12 -20.82
CA GLU A 208 -26.80 4.80 -22.00
C GLU A 208 -26.00 6.05 -22.37
N VAL A 209 -25.55 6.80 -21.36
CA VAL A 209 -24.67 7.97 -21.57
C VAL A 209 -23.27 7.54 -21.97
N ALA A 210 -22.74 6.48 -21.34
CA ALA A 210 -21.46 5.89 -21.72
C ALA A 210 -21.49 5.33 -23.16
N MET A 211 -22.62 4.75 -23.60
CA MET A 211 -22.83 4.20 -24.95
C MET A 211 -22.87 5.27 -26.03
N LYS A 212 -23.56 6.41 -25.79
CA LYS A 212 -23.61 7.53 -26.75
C LYS A 212 -22.21 8.10 -27.02
N GLN A 213 -21.38 8.17 -25.98
CA GLN A 213 -20.02 8.68 -26.09
C GLN A 213 -19.08 7.64 -26.71
N LEU A 214 -19.23 6.35 -26.41
CA LEU A 214 -18.48 5.25 -27.04
C LEU A 214 -18.80 5.07 -28.54
N GLN A 215 -20.07 5.20 -28.95
CA GLN A 215 -20.44 5.17 -30.38
C GLN A 215 -19.83 6.35 -31.15
N CYS A 216 -19.77 7.53 -30.53
CA CYS A 216 -19.17 8.72 -31.13
C CYS A 216 -17.64 8.60 -31.28
N LEU A 217 -16.98 7.84 -30.38
CA LEU A 217 -15.52 7.67 -30.35
C LEU A 217 -15.00 6.42 -31.11
N SER A 218 -15.80 5.36 -31.26
CA SER A 218 -15.31 4.05 -31.77
C SER A 218 -15.81 3.63 -33.16
N GLY A 219 -16.87 4.23 -33.70
CA GLY A 219 -17.39 3.89 -35.03
C GLY A 219 -18.01 2.49 -35.19
N VAL A 220 -18.23 1.73 -34.11
CA VAL A 220 -18.83 0.38 -34.16
C VAL A 220 -20.36 0.45 -34.11
N GLN A 221 -21.04 -0.25 -35.03
CA GLN A 221 -22.46 -0.04 -35.34
C GLN A 221 -23.47 -0.84 -34.47
N ALA A 222 -23.06 -1.80 -33.62
CA ALA A 222 -24.02 -2.58 -32.84
C ALA A 222 -23.44 -3.26 -31.56
N ILE A 223 -23.95 -2.88 -30.39
CA ILE A 223 -23.70 -3.52 -29.08
C ILE A 223 -25.07 -3.81 -28.45
N PHE A 224 -25.27 -5.02 -27.92
CA PHE A 224 -26.51 -5.46 -27.27
C PHE A 224 -26.40 -5.31 -25.74
N VAL A 225 -27.42 -4.74 -25.09
CA VAL A 225 -27.41 -4.48 -23.64
C VAL A 225 -28.71 -4.98 -23.02
N SER A 226 -28.61 -5.78 -21.95
CA SER A 226 -29.74 -6.24 -21.15
C SER A 226 -29.35 -6.35 -19.67
N SER A 227 -30.31 -6.14 -18.78
CA SER A 227 -30.20 -6.44 -17.35
C SER A 227 -30.56 -7.89 -17.00
N VAL A 228 -31.05 -8.66 -17.98
CA VAL A 228 -31.51 -10.03 -17.83
C VAL A 228 -30.49 -10.96 -18.50
N GLU A 229 -29.91 -11.86 -17.70
CA GLU A 229 -28.79 -12.73 -18.09
C GLU A 229 -29.12 -13.63 -19.30
N GLU A 230 -30.37 -14.08 -19.41
CA GLU A 230 -30.87 -14.88 -20.52
C GLU A 230 -30.86 -14.12 -21.85
N THR A 231 -31.08 -12.80 -21.83
CA THR A 231 -31.00 -11.96 -23.05
C THR A 231 -29.56 -11.56 -23.36
N VAL A 232 -28.69 -11.43 -22.36
CA VAL A 232 -27.24 -11.26 -22.55
C VAL A 232 -26.64 -12.47 -23.27
N ALA A 233 -27.02 -13.69 -22.88
CA ALA A 233 -26.63 -14.92 -23.56
C ALA A 233 -27.11 -14.94 -25.02
N ALA A 234 -28.39 -14.61 -25.26
CA ALA A 234 -28.96 -14.56 -26.61
C ALA A 234 -28.24 -13.55 -27.53
N GLY A 235 -27.79 -12.40 -26.99
CA GLY A 235 -27.00 -11.42 -27.73
C GLY A 235 -25.61 -11.91 -28.12
N ARG A 236 -24.96 -12.73 -27.26
CA ARG A 236 -23.67 -13.35 -27.56
C ARG A 236 -23.80 -14.41 -28.65
N ASP A 237 -24.89 -15.19 -28.62
CA ASP A 237 -25.16 -16.26 -29.58
C ASP A 237 -25.38 -15.74 -31.01
N ILE A 238 -25.81 -14.49 -31.18
CA ILE A 238 -25.98 -13.84 -32.49
C ILE A 238 -24.78 -12.97 -32.91
N GLY A 239 -23.65 -13.07 -32.20
CA GLY A 239 -22.40 -12.40 -32.58
C GLY A 239 -22.34 -10.90 -32.29
N MET A 240 -23.19 -10.38 -31.40
CA MET A 240 -23.10 -8.99 -30.94
C MET A 240 -22.08 -8.88 -29.79
N GLY A 241 -21.36 -7.76 -29.71
CA GLY A 241 -20.68 -7.40 -28.47
C GLY A 241 -21.73 -7.15 -27.38
N VAL A 242 -21.64 -7.86 -26.25
CA VAL A 242 -22.64 -7.76 -25.17
C VAL A 242 -22.01 -7.18 -23.90
N VAL A 243 -22.67 -6.16 -23.35
CA VAL A 243 -22.28 -5.49 -22.10
C VAL A 243 -23.44 -5.59 -21.11
N GLN A 244 -23.17 -6.05 -19.89
CA GLN A 244 -24.17 -6.14 -18.82
C GLN A 244 -24.33 -4.77 -18.13
N MET A 245 -25.55 -4.36 -17.78
CA MET A 245 -25.78 -3.08 -17.09
C MET A 245 -25.03 -3.00 -15.74
N GLY A 246 -24.29 -1.91 -15.52
CA GLY A 246 -23.57 -1.63 -14.28
C GLY A 246 -22.07 -1.97 -14.29
N ASP A 247 -21.52 -2.36 -15.44
CA ASP A 247 -20.16 -2.89 -15.56
C ASP A 247 -19.06 -1.79 -15.49
N PRO A 248 -18.14 -1.85 -14.51
CA PRO A 248 -16.95 -1.00 -14.43
C PRO A 248 -16.10 -1.03 -15.71
N GLU A 249 -16.14 -2.10 -16.50
CA GLU A 249 -15.37 -2.23 -17.75
C GLU A 249 -15.63 -1.09 -18.74
N VAL A 250 -16.87 -0.59 -18.84
CA VAL A 250 -17.21 0.47 -19.78
C VAL A 250 -16.52 1.78 -19.43
N ALA A 251 -16.54 2.14 -18.14
CA ALA A 251 -15.84 3.32 -17.64
C ALA A 251 -14.32 3.17 -17.78
N MET A 252 -13.80 1.95 -17.57
CA MET A 252 -12.39 1.66 -17.79
C MET A 252 -11.98 1.85 -19.26
N ARG A 253 -12.76 1.38 -20.24
CA ARG A 253 -12.48 1.60 -21.67
C ARG A 253 -12.49 3.08 -22.06
N GLN A 254 -13.41 3.86 -21.49
CA GLN A 254 -13.43 5.31 -21.70
C GLN A 254 -12.17 5.98 -21.12
N LEU A 255 -11.76 5.54 -19.94
CA LEU A 255 -10.56 6.03 -19.29
C LEU A 255 -9.31 5.62 -20.07
N GLU A 256 -9.24 4.42 -20.64
CA GLU A 256 -8.17 4.00 -21.56
C GLU A 256 -8.08 4.91 -22.77
N CYS A 257 -9.22 5.22 -23.40
CA CYS A 257 -9.28 6.07 -24.59
C CYS A 257 -8.79 7.50 -24.31
N LEU A 258 -9.22 8.08 -23.18
CA LEU A 258 -8.88 9.45 -22.82
C LEU A 258 -7.46 9.57 -22.24
N SER A 259 -6.99 8.56 -21.51
CA SER A 259 -5.65 8.56 -20.90
C SER A 259 -4.56 7.98 -21.80
N GLY A 260 -4.91 7.21 -22.83
CA GLY A 260 -3.96 6.44 -23.63
C GLY A 260 -3.27 5.30 -22.86
N VAL A 261 -3.69 5.01 -21.62
CA VAL A 261 -3.14 3.92 -20.78
C VAL A 261 -4.05 2.71 -20.89
N GLN A 262 -3.50 1.54 -21.20
CA GLN A 262 -4.28 0.29 -21.22
C GLN A 262 -4.56 -0.16 -19.78
N LEU A 263 -5.83 -0.26 -19.38
CA LEU A 263 -6.31 -0.58 -18.04
C LEU A 263 -6.82 -2.03 -17.93
N LEU A 264 -7.42 -2.58 -18.97
CA LEU A 264 -8.08 -3.89 -18.97
C LEU A 264 -7.16 -5.08 -19.31
N SER A 265 -5.85 -4.88 -19.48
CA SER A 265 -4.94 -6.01 -19.71
C SER A 265 -4.72 -6.86 -18.45
N CYS A 266 -4.79 -8.19 -18.60
CA CYS A 266 -4.48 -9.19 -17.57
C CYS A 266 -2.97 -9.31 -17.28
N GLU A 267 -2.28 -8.18 -17.04
CA GLU A 267 -0.98 -8.25 -16.38
C GLU A 267 -1.22 -8.51 -14.89
N GLU A 268 -0.55 -9.52 -14.32
CA GLU A 268 -0.62 -9.76 -12.87
C GLU A 268 -0.27 -8.48 -12.13
N ALA A 269 -1.20 -8.01 -11.29
CA ALA A 269 -0.98 -6.82 -10.49
C ALA A 269 0.19 -7.09 -9.53
N VAL A 270 1.31 -6.41 -9.76
CA VAL A 270 2.38 -6.34 -8.75
C VAL A 270 1.77 -5.71 -7.51
N PRO A 271 1.93 -6.30 -6.31
CA PRO A 271 1.41 -5.72 -5.08
C PRO A 271 1.86 -4.27 -4.92
N LEU A 272 1.06 -3.47 -4.21
CA LEU A 272 1.47 -2.12 -3.85
C LEU A 272 2.83 -2.15 -3.14
N SER A 273 3.74 -1.31 -3.60
CA SER A 273 5.01 -1.05 -2.94
C SER A 273 4.89 0.20 -2.09
N CYS A 274 5.39 0.18 -0.85
CA CYS A 274 5.63 1.43 -0.15
C CYS A 274 6.78 2.22 -0.79
N SER A 275 6.78 3.54 -0.61
CA SER A 275 7.93 4.41 -0.83
C SER A 275 8.63 4.69 0.51
N PRO A 276 9.96 4.93 0.53
CA PRO A 276 10.67 5.27 1.76
C PRO A 276 10.10 6.50 2.46
N GLU A 277 9.72 7.54 1.71
CA GLU A 277 9.15 8.76 2.29
C GLU A 277 7.69 8.61 2.73
N GLY A 278 7.02 7.54 2.28
CA GLY A 278 5.59 7.31 2.49
C GLY A 278 5.25 6.46 3.70
N VAL A 279 6.23 6.10 4.54
CA VAL A 279 6.03 5.24 5.71
C VAL A 279 6.55 5.89 6.99
N PRO A 280 6.03 5.53 8.18
CA PRO A 280 6.53 6.06 9.44
C PRO A 280 7.89 5.45 9.81
N HIS A 281 8.92 6.29 9.92
CA HIS A 281 10.25 5.89 10.39
C HIS A 281 10.38 6.12 11.89
N CYS A 282 10.73 5.07 12.62
CA CYS A 282 10.92 5.07 14.06
C CYS A 282 12.35 4.66 14.42
N SER A 283 12.77 4.98 15.64
CA SER A 283 14.07 4.54 16.17
C SER A 283 13.98 4.31 17.67
N VAL A 284 14.67 3.28 18.14
CA VAL A 284 14.70 2.95 19.57
C VAL A 284 16.10 2.51 19.99
N TYR A 285 16.57 3.06 21.12
CA TYR A 285 17.83 2.63 21.72
C TYR A 285 17.64 1.32 22.48
N ILE A 286 18.33 0.28 22.01
CA ILE A 286 18.35 -1.04 22.67
C ILE A 286 19.49 -1.13 23.68
N LYS A 287 20.57 -0.36 23.49
CA LYS A 287 21.73 -0.25 24.39
C LYS A 287 22.26 1.19 24.38
N PRO A 288 23.10 1.60 25.35
CA PRO A 288 23.75 2.90 25.31
C PRO A 288 24.50 3.10 23.97
N GLY A 289 24.09 4.11 23.19
CA GLY A 289 24.70 4.43 21.90
C GLY A 289 24.39 3.47 20.76
N GLN A 290 23.57 2.43 20.95
CA GLN A 290 23.10 1.56 19.87
C GLN A 290 21.58 1.63 19.72
N GLN A 291 21.14 2.05 18.54
CA GLN A 291 19.75 2.16 18.13
C GLN A 291 19.38 1.18 17.03
N VAL A 292 18.11 0.82 17.00
CA VAL A 292 17.45 0.12 15.89
C VAL A 292 16.49 1.09 15.23
N HIS A 293 16.70 1.34 13.94
CA HIS A 293 15.71 1.96 13.07
C HIS A 293 14.70 0.90 12.61
N TYR A 294 13.44 1.30 12.49
CA TYR A 294 12.39 0.45 11.92
C TYR A 294 11.26 1.28 11.33
N VAL A 295 10.55 0.68 10.37
CA VAL A 295 9.25 1.16 9.91
C VAL A 295 8.16 0.53 10.76
N ASP A 296 7.20 1.34 11.21
CA ASP A 296 6.06 0.94 12.05
C ASP A 296 4.75 1.35 11.37
N MET A 297 3.97 0.38 10.89
CA MET A 297 2.79 0.69 10.09
C MET A 297 1.62 -0.24 10.41
N GLY A 298 0.40 0.30 10.40
CA GLY A 298 -0.82 -0.43 10.68
C GLY A 298 -1.08 -0.64 12.18
N GLU A 299 -2.18 -1.32 12.46
CA GLU A 299 -2.65 -1.64 13.81
C GLU A 299 -3.07 -3.11 13.88
N GLY A 300 -3.09 -3.70 15.07
CA GLY A 300 -3.43 -5.10 15.29
C GLY A 300 -2.26 -5.95 15.80
N PRO A 301 -2.31 -7.29 15.63
CA PRO A 301 -1.23 -8.18 16.05
C PRO A 301 0.09 -7.82 15.37
N ALA A 302 1.17 -7.76 16.14
CA ALA A 302 2.47 -7.36 15.63
C ALA A 302 3.13 -8.45 14.77
N VAL A 303 3.60 -8.05 13.59
CA VAL A 303 4.41 -8.86 12.68
C VAL A 303 5.75 -8.16 12.47
N LEU A 304 6.85 -8.83 12.79
CA LEU A 304 8.21 -8.31 12.66
C LEU A 304 8.91 -8.96 11.48
N LEU A 305 9.37 -8.14 10.54
CA LEU A 305 9.97 -8.56 9.27
C LEU A 305 11.49 -8.41 9.31
N CYS A 306 12.21 -9.52 9.49
CA CYS A 306 13.67 -9.56 9.58
C CYS A 306 14.29 -9.83 8.20
N HIS A 307 14.99 -8.85 7.62
CA HIS A 307 15.63 -9.00 6.31
C HIS A 307 16.97 -9.77 6.35
N GLY A 308 17.53 -10.05 5.18
CA GLY A 308 18.76 -10.82 4.98
C GLY A 308 20.02 -10.01 4.69
N PHE A 309 21.01 -10.68 4.10
CA PHE A 309 22.24 -10.08 3.57
C PHE A 309 22.28 -10.07 2.04
N PRO A 310 22.70 -8.96 1.40
CA PRO A 310 22.73 -7.60 1.91
C PRO A 310 21.41 -6.89 1.58
N ASP A 311 20.53 -6.73 2.58
CA ASP A 311 19.20 -6.12 2.40
C ASP A 311 19.01 -4.81 3.21
N SER A 312 17.75 -4.39 3.37
CA SER A 312 17.24 -3.32 4.22
C SER A 312 15.78 -3.66 4.57
N TRP A 313 15.18 -2.94 5.52
CA TRP A 313 13.72 -2.98 5.74
C TRP A 313 12.93 -2.86 4.42
N PHE A 314 13.47 -2.11 3.45
CA PHE A 314 12.84 -1.84 2.15
C PHE A 314 12.74 -3.07 1.22
N THR A 315 13.38 -4.20 1.56
CA THR A 315 13.16 -5.47 0.88
C THR A 315 11.69 -5.92 1.01
N TRP A 316 11.06 -5.57 2.13
CA TRP A 316 9.67 -5.90 2.47
C TRP A 316 8.63 -4.92 1.92
N ARG A 317 9.02 -4.01 1.02
CA ARG A 317 8.16 -2.92 0.53
C ARG A 317 6.80 -3.35 -0.04
N TYR A 318 6.72 -4.57 -0.57
CA TYR A 318 5.48 -5.15 -1.09
C TYR A 318 4.65 -5.85 0.00
N GLN A 319 5.30 -6.39 1.04
CA GLN A 319 4.66 -7.12 2.13
C GLN A 319 4.09 -6.18 3.20
N ILE A 320 4.74 -5.04 3.45
CA ILE A 320 4.31 -4.09 4.49
C ILE A 320 2.86 -3.68 4.25
N LEU A 321 2.53 -3.20 3.03
CA LEU A 321 1.17 -2.74 2.72
C LEU A 321 0.15 -3.87 2.76
N ALA A 322 0.47 -5.01 2.14
CA ALA A 322 -0.43 -6.17 2.12
C ALA A 322 -0.76 -6.72 3.52
N LEU A 323 0.20 -6.71 4.44
CA LEU A 323 -0.02 -7.13 5.83
C LEU A 323 -0.81 -6.09 6.63
N VAL A 324 -0.57 -4.79 6.41
CA VAL A 324 -1.36 -3.72 7.02
C VAL A 324 -2.82 -3.78 6.57
N GLU A 325 -3.06 -3.98 5.28
CA GLU A 325 -4.42 -4.19 4.73
C GLU A 325 -5.10 -5.43 5.30
N SER A 326 -4.31 -6.44 5.68
CA SER A 326 -4.78 -7.65 6.35
C SER A 326 -5.03 -7.46 7.86
N GLY A 327 -4.86 -6.25 8.40
CA GLY A 327 -5.15 -5.92 9.80
C GLY A 327 -4.02 -6.25 10.79
N PHE A 328 -2.77 -6.25 10.33
CA PHE A 328 -1.60 -6.42 11.17
C PHE A 328 -0.86 -5.10 11.41
N ARG A 329 -0.21 -4.99 12.57
CA ARG A 329 0.83 -3.98 12.80
C ARG A 329 2.17 -4.54 12.32
N VAL A 330 2.75 -3.94 11.29
CA VAL A 330 3.99 -4.36 10.68
C VAL A 330 5.16 -3.55 11.23
N LEU A 331 6.18 -4.25 11.72
CA LEU A 331 7.45 -3.72 12.15
C LEU A 331 8.53 -4.23 11.19
N ALA A 332 9.17 -3.34 10.44
CA ALA A 332 10.25 -3.70 9.51
C ALA A 332 11.54 -2.96 9.92
N PRO A 333 12.39 -3.58 10.76
CA PRO A 333 13.67 -2.99 11.14
C PRO A 333 14.67 -3.01 9.99
N ASP A 334 15.55 -2.00 9.95
CA ASP A 334 16.89 -2.25 9.44
C ASP A 334 17.61 -3.10 10.50
N MET A 335 18.04 -4.30 10.12
CA MET A 335 18.75 -5.18 11.05
C MET A 335 20.08 -4.53 11.49
N LYS A 336 20.63 -4.98 12.62
CA LYS A 336 21.90 -4.46 13.14
C LYS A 336 22.99 -4.53 12.07
N GLY A 337 23.71 -3.43 11.85
CA GLY A 337 24.70 -3.29 10.78
C GLY A 337 24.19 -2.63 9.51
N TYR A 338 22.88 -2.47 9.34
CA TYR A 338 22.26 -2.00 8.10
C TYR A 338 21.58 -0.64 8.26
N GLY A 339 21.48 0.10 7.15
CA GLY A 339 20.69 1.32 7.00
C GLY A 339 20.87 2.33 8.14
N GLU A 340 19.77 2.66 8.83
CA GLU A 340 19.74 3.65 9.92
C GLU A 340 19.91 3.04 11.32
N SER A 341 20.02 1.71 11.40
CA SER A 341 20.40 1.00 12.61
C SER A 341 21.89 1.12 12.87
N SER A 342 22.27 0.99 14.15
CA SER A 342 23.68 1.04 14.54
C SER A 342 24.49 -0.09 13.92
N SER A 343 25.72 0.25 13.51
CA SER A 343 26.67 -0.67 12.88
C SER A 343 27.99 -0.70 13.68
N PRO A 344 28.01 -1.30 14.89
CA PRO A 344 29.26 -1.44 15.65
C PRO A 344 30.28 -2.27 14.85
N PRO A 345 31.59 -1.98 14.96
CA PRO A 345 32.60 -2.62 14.12
C PRO A 345 33.01 -4.02 14.59
N ASP A 346 32.73 -4.37 15.85
CA ASP A 346 33.16 -5.60 16.50
C ASP A 346 32.39 -6.81 15.94
N ILE A 347 33.08 -7.92 15.70
CA ILE A 347 32.49 -9.10 15.05
C ILE A 347 31.46 -9.74 15.97
N GLU A 348 31.78 -9.80 17.26
CA GLU A 348 31.01 -10.45 18.32
C GLU A 348 29.64 -9.83 18.53
N GLU A 349 29.46 -8.56 18.18
CA GLU A 349 28.19 -7.84 18.26
C GLU A 349 27.11 -8.42 17.34
N TYR A 350 27.49 -9.29 16.40
CA TYR A 350 26.65 -9.92 15.38
C TYR A 350 26.53 -11.44 15.57
N SER A 351 26.88 -11.97 16.76
CA SER A 351 26.55 -13.36 17.08
C SER A 351 25.03 -13.56 17.16
N GLN A 352 24.56 -14.77 16.85
CA GLN A 352 23.12 -15.06 16.88
C GLN A 352 22.54 -14.88 18.29
N GLU A 353 23.28 -15.26 19.34
CA GLU A 353 22.91 -14.98 20.72
C GLU A 353 22.70 -13.49 20.97
N GLN A 354 23.65 -12.65 20.53
CA GLN A 354 23.59 -11.21 20.75
C GLN A 354 22.44 -10.56 19.97
N LEU A 355 22.22 -11.01 18.73
CA LEU A 355 21.14 -10.54 17.86
C LEU A 355 19.75 -10.93 18.41
N CYS A 356 19.61 -12.15 18.94
CA CYS A 356 18.40 -12.57 19.64
C CYS A 356 18.13 -11.68 20.86
N GLN A 357 19.14 -11.44 21.70
CA GLN A 357 18.99 -10.59 22.88
C GLN A 357 18.68 -9.13 22.53
N ASP A 358 19.26 -8.61 21.45
CA ASP A 358 18.98 -7.29 20.92
C ASP A 358 17.51 -7.19 20.45
N LEU A 359 16.99 -8.25 19.81
CA LEU A 359 15.58 -8.31 19.37
C LEU A 359 14.61 -8.44 20.55
N VAL A 360 14.95 -9.22 21.58
CA VAL A 360 14.21 -9.29 22.84
C VAL A 360 14.09 -7.92 23.49
N THR A 361 15.22 -7.19 23.56
CA THR A 361 15.28 -5.85 24.12
C THR A 361 14.48 -4.85 23.28
N PHE A 362 14.55 -4.97 21.95
CA PHE A 362 13.73 -4.18 21.03
C PHE A 362 12.24 -4.37 21.31
N LEU A 363 11.77 -5.62 21.43
CA LEU A 363 10.37 -5.92 21.74
C LEU A 363 9.95 -5.39 23.12
N ASP A 364 10.83 -5.50 24.13
CA ASP A 364 10.57 -4.96 25.48
C ASP A 364 10.36 -3.43 25.45
N LYS A 365 11.21 -2.71 24.70
CA LYS A 365 11.10 -1.24 24.57
C LYS A 365 9.80 -0.81 23.89
N LEU A 366 9.24 -1.65 23.01
CA LEU A 366 7.96 -1.41 22.35
C LEU A 366 6.77 -1.92 23.16
N GLY A 367 6.99 -2.54 24.32
CA GLY A 367 5.93 -3.14 25.13
C GLY A 367 5.28 -4.36 24.48
N ILE A 368 5.98 -5.04 23.58
CA ILE A 368 5.46 -6.18 22.82
C ILE A 368 5.87 -7.48 23.53
N VAL A 369 4.89 -8.16 24.11
CA VAL A 369 5.11 -9.42 24.83
C VAL A 369 5.42 -10.56 23.86
N GLN A 370 4.60 -10.72 22.82
CA GLN A 370 4.79 -11.71 21.76
C GLN A 370 4.62 -11.09 20.38
N VAL A 371 5.35 -11.61 19.40
CA VAL A 371 5.32 -11.13 18.01
C VAL A 371 5.29 -12.30 17.02
N THR A 372 4.65 -12.11 15.87
CA THR A 372 4.82 -13.01 14.73
C THR A 372 6.10 -12.64 14.00
N LEU A 373 7.03 -13.57 13.87
CA LEU A 373 8.32 -13.36 13.23
C LEU A 373 8.30 -13.86 11.79
N VAL A 374 8.76 -13.03 10.85
CA VAL A 374 8.98 -13.44 9.45
C VAL A 374 10.39 -13.05 9.05
N GLY A 375 11.18 -14.02 8.60
CA GLY A 375 12.58 -13.80 8.25
C GLY A 375 12.92 -14.20 6.82
N HIS A 376 13.88 -13.54 6.19
CA HIS A 376 14.49 -13.92 4.91
C HIS A 376 16.01 -14.04 5.06
N ASP A 377 16.63 -15.06 4.46
CA ASP A 377 18.10 -15.29 4.52
C ASP A 377 18.60 -15.30 5.99
N TRP A 378 19.53 -14.43 6.41
CA TRP A 378 20.00 -14.31 7.79
C TRP A 378 18.90 -13.92 8.78
N GLY A 379 17.93 -13.13 8.34
CA GLY A 379 16.73 -12.86 9.11
C GLY A 379 15.94 -14.15 9.38
N GLY A 380 15.89 -15.08 8.42
CA GLY A 380 15.30 -16.41 8.61
C GLY A 380 16.02 -17.24 9.67
N SER A 381 17.35 -17.26 9.65
CA SER A 381 18.15 -17.89 10.71
C SER A 381 17.87 -17.28 12.09
N LEU A 382 17.79 -15.96 12.18
CA LEU A 382 17.45 -15.27 13.43
C LEU A 382 16.04 -15.64 13.93
N VAL A 383 15.05 -15.71 13.04
CA VAL A 383 13.68 -16.13 13.39
C VAL A 383 13.67 -17.55 13.96
N TRP A 384 14.41 -18.48 13.37
CA TRP A 384 14.52 -19.83 13.91
C TRP A 384 15.21 -19.88 15.27
N ASN A 385 16.25 -19.09 15.48
CA ASN A 385 16.93 -19.00 16.77
C ASN A 385 16.05 -18.36 17.84
N MET A 386 15.32 -17.29 17.52
CA MET A 386 14.32 -16.71 18.42
C MET A 386 13.25 -17.73 18.82
N THR A 387 12.79 -18.54 17.87
CA THR A 387 11.79 -19.57 18.13
C THR A 387 12.30 -20.67 19.08
N GLN A 388 13.59 -21.03 18.98
CA GLN A 388 14.20 -22.06 19.83
C GLN A 388 14.59 -21.55 21.22
N TYR A 389 15.17 -20.36 21.30
CA TYR A 389 15.78 -19.84 22.53
C TYR A 389 14.91 -18.81 23.28
N HIS A 390 13.93 -18.22 22.61
CA HIS A 390 12.97 -17.28 23.20
C HIS A 390 11.51 -17.59 22.79
N PRO A 391 11.05 -18.86 22.89
CA PRO A 391 9.70 -19.25 22.44
C PRO A 391 8.59 -18.47 23.15
N GLU A 392 8.83 -17.98 24.37
CA GLU A 392 7.91 -17.13 25.11
C GLU A 392 7.61 -15.80 24.41
N ARG A 393 8.50 -15.34 23.52
CA ARG A 393 8.36 -14.08 22.75
C ARG A 393 7.78 -14.28 21.35
N VAL A 394 7.64 -15.53 20.88
CA VAL A 394 7.27 -15.83 19.49
C VAL A 394 5.84 -16.34 19.42
N ARG A 395 4.94 -15.57 18.82
CA ARG A 395 3.53 -15.95 18.60
C ARG A 395 3.40 -16.99 17.48
N ALA A 396 4.14 -16.77 16.40
CA ALA A 396 4.25 -17.62 15.21
C ALA A 396 5.55 -17.25 14.48
N ALA A 397 6.07 -18.16 13.64
CA ALA A 397 7.30 -17.96 12.91
C ALA A 397 7.17 -18.42 11.45
N ALA A 398 7.76 -17.66 10.53
CA ALA A 398 7.92 -18.02 9.13
C ALA A 398 9.33 -17.64 8.64
N SER A 399 9.89 -18.48 7.76
CA SER A 399 11.16 -18.21 7.10
C SER A 399 11.01 -18.37 5.60
N LEU A 400 11.50 -17.38 4.86
CA LEU A 400 11.61 -17.40 3.41
C LEU A 400 13.04 -17.85 3.06
N ASN A 401 13.13 -18.91 2.25
CA ASN A 401 14.34 -19.51 1.71
C ASN A 401 15.20 -20.27 2.74
N THR A 402 15.40 -19.73 3.95
CA THR A 402 16.31 -20.31 4.96
C THR A 402 15.66 -21.45 5.74
N PRO A 403 16.13 -22.70 5.59
CA PRO A 403 15.62 -23.81 6.39
C PRO A 403 16.12 -23.73 7.83
N LEU A 404 15.46 -24.48 8.72
CA LEU A 404 16.00 -24.74 10.05
C LEU A 404 17.14 -25.76 9.92
N PHE A 405 18.38 -25.30 10.15
CA PHE A 405 19.55 -26.18 10.13
C PHE A 405 19.76 -26.83 11.50
N PRO A 406 19.76 -28.17 11.60
CA PRO A 406 20.14 -28.84 12.83
C PRO A 406 21.64 -28.64 13.09
N VAL A 407 22.00 -28.40 14.34
CA VAL A 407 23.39 -28.24 14.77
C VAL A 407 23.93 -29.59 15.24
N ASP A 408 25.06 -30.03 14.68
CA ASP A 408 25.77 -31.22 15.13
C ASP A 408 26.91 -30.82 16.09
N PRO A 409 26.84 -31.20 17.38
CA PRO A 409 27.88 -30.88 18.36
C PRO A 409 29.19 -31.64 18.15
N ASN A 410 29.23 -32.60 17.22
CA ASN A 410 30.43 -33.40 16.94
C ASN A 410 31.18 -32.95 15.67
N THR A 411 30.62 -32.02 14.90
CA THR A 411 31.19 -31.56 13.65
C THR A 411 31.76 -30.16 13.81
N ASN A 412 33.01 -29.95 13.40
CA ASN A 412 33.59 -28.60 13.31
C ASN A 412 32.78 -27.76 12.31
N PRO A 413 32.24 -26.60 12.69
CA PRO A 413 31.30 -25.86 11.85
C PRO A 413 31.93 -25.30 10.57
N LEU A 414 33.23 -24.95 10.58
CA LEU A 414 33.95 -24.53 9.37
C LEU A 414 34.18 -25.71 8.41
N GLU A 415 34.44 -26.90 8.92
CA GLU A 415 34.52 -28.11 8.08
C GLU A 415 33.15 -28.49 7.52
N GLY A 416 32.06 -28.25 8.27
CA GLY A 416 30.70 -28.38 7.77
C GLY A 416 30.42 -27.46 6.58
N LEU A 417 30.77 -26.18 6.69
CA LEU A 417 30.63 -25.19 5.61
C LEU A 417 31.41 -25.60 4.35
N LYS A 418 32.66 -26.06 4.49
CA LYS A 418 33.50 -26.48 3.36
C LYS A 418 32.92 -27.65 2.57
N ARG A 419 32.13 -28.52 3.20
CA ARG A 419 31.51 -29.68 2.53
C ARG A 419 30.37 -29.30 1.58
N ILE A 420 29.85 -28.09 1.68
CA ILE A 420 28.73 -27.60 0.86
C ILE A 420 29.27 -26.59 -0.15
N PRO A 421 29.46 -26.97 -1.42
CA PRO A 421 30.13 -26.10 -2.40
C PRO A 421 29.47 -24.73 -2.56
N ILE A 422 28.13 -24.66 -2.49
CA ILE A 422 27.37 -23.41 -2.62
C ILE A 422 27.56 -22.45 -1.43
N PHE A 423 28.17 -22.88 -0.32
CA PHE A 423 28.51 -22.01 0.81
C PHE A 423 29.97 -21.55 0.80
N ASN A 424 30.73 -21.84 -0.26
CA ASN A 424 32.12 -21.40 -0.37
C ASN A 424 32.26 -19.86 -0.28
N TYR A 425 31.30 -19.09 -0.78
CA TYR A 425 31.28 -17.62 -0.61
C TYR A 425 31.33 -17.17 0.87
N GLN A 426 30.77 -17.96 1.79
CA GLN A 426 30.80 -17.63 3.22
C GLN A 426 32.22 -17.75 3.80
N LEU A 427 33.06 -18.61 3.22
CA LEU A 427 34.48 -18.71 3.57
C LEU A 427 35.24 -17.47 3.08
N TYR A 428 34.92 -16.98 1.88
CA TYR A 428 35.47 -15.73 1.35
C TYR A 428 35.12 -14.53 2.25
N PHE A 429 33.91 -14.50 2.83
CA PHE A 429 33.47 -13.43 3.72
C PHE A 429 34.16 -13.42 5.10
N GLN A 430 34.90 -14.48 5.49
CA GLN A 430 35.48 -14.58 6.83
C GLN A 430 36.59 -13.55 7.09
N THR A 431 37.40 -13.21 6.08
CA THR A 431 38.57 -12.33 6.28
C THR A 431 38.13 -10.86 6.29
N PRO A 432 38.28 -10.13 7.42
CA PRO A 432 37.87 -8.73 7.49
C PRO A 432 38.60 -7.86 6.46
N GLY A 433 37.85 -7.01 5.77
CA GLY A 433 38.35 -6.06 4.77
C GLY A 433 38.42 -6.60 3.34
N VAL A 434 38.40 -7.92 3.13
CA VAL A 434 38.51 -8.50 1.78
C VAL A 434 37.20 -8.35 1.02
N ALA A 435 36.11 -8.91 1.55
CA ALA A 435 34.81 -8.81 0.91
C ALA A 435 34.24 -7.38 0.97
N GLU A 436 34.52 -6.63 2.04
CA GLU A 436 34.20 -5.19 2.11
C GLU A 436 34.78 -4.45 0.91
N ALA A 437 36.08 -4.64 0.62
CA ALA A 437 36.75 -3.93 -0.48
C ALA A 437 36.15 -4.26 -1.86
N GLU A 438 35.72 -5.51 -2.08
CA GLU A 438 35.05 -5.88 -3.34
C GLU A 438 33.63 -5.31 -3.44
N LEU A 439 32.83 -5.45 -2.39
CA LEU A 439 31.41 -5.06 -2.37
C LEU A 439 31.22 -3.54 -2.35
N GLU A 440 32.13 -2.80 -1.70
CA GLU A 440 32.08 -1.34 -1.56
C GLU A 440 32.73 -0.58 -2.73
N LYS A 441 33.50 -1.28 -3.59
CA LYS A 441 34.19 -0.65 -4.74
C LYS A 441 33.21 0.08 -5.67
N ASP A 442 32.06 -0.53 -5.92
CA ASP A 442 30.97 0.06 -6.67
C ASP A 442 29.64 -0.50 -6.14
N LEU A 443 28.99 0.27 -5.27
CA LEU A 443 27.74 -0.12 -4.64
C LEU A 443 26.62 -0.37 -5.66
N ALA A 444 26.54 0.45 -6.72
CA ALA A 444 25.50 0.30 -7.72
C ALA A 444 25.69 -1.01 -8.49
N ARG A 445 26.93 -1.31 -8.89
CA ARG A 445 27.29 -2.58 -9.52
C ARG A 445 27.00 -3.77 -8.59
N THR A 446 27.40 -3.69 -7.32
CA THR A 446 27.13 -4.72 -6.32
C THR A 446 25.63 -5.04 -6.24
N MET A 447 24.78 -4.03 -6.07
CA MET A 447 23.33 -4.25 -5.97
C MET A 447 22.72 -4.79 -7.28
N LYS A 448 23.18 -4.34 -8.45
CA LYS A 448 22.73 -4.87 -9.75
C LYS A 448 23.13 -6.33 -10.00
N ILE A 449 24.25 -6.76 -9.41
CA ILE A 449 24.72 -8.16 -9.47
C ILE A 449 23.91 -9.03 -8.51
N LEU A 450 23.64 -8.55 -7.30
CA LEU A 450 22.99 -9.34 -6.26
C LEU A 450 21.46 -9.44 -6.44
N PHE A 451 20.80 -8.36 -6.86
CA PHE A 451 19.34 -8.33 -7.03
C PHE A 451 18.94 -8.66 -8.47
N ARG A 452 18.93 -9.95 -8.78
CA ARG A 452 18.59 -10.46 -10.11
C ARG A 452 17.53 -11.56 -10.05
N GLY A 453 16.70 -11.60 -11.09
CA GLY A 453 15.69 -12.64 -11.25
C GLY A 453 16.23 -13.89 -11.94
N ALA A 454 15.44 -14.96 -11.90
CA ALA A 454 15.78 -16.21 -12.58
C ALA A 454 15.93 -16.05 -14.10
N ALA A 455 15.26 -15.06 -14.70
CA ALA A 455 15.34 -14.73 -16.12
C ALA A 455 16.64 -14.01 -16.53
N ASP A 456 17.46 -13.58 -15.57
CA ASP A 456 18.70 -12.84 -15.80
C ASP A 456 19.95 -13.74 -15.84
N SER A 457 19.87 -14.91 -16.48
CA SER A 457 20.88 -15.99 -16.38
C SER A 457 22.31 -15.57 -16.71
N ASP A 458 22.49 -14.64 -17.65
CA ASP A 458 23.80 -14.28 -18.21
C ASP A 458 24.69 -13.47 -17.24
N HIS A 459 24.12 -13.05 -16.11
CA HIS A 459 24.80 -12.22 -15.11
C HIS A 459 24.69 -12.77 -13.68
N GLN A 460 24.31 -14.05 -13.53
CA GLN A 460 24.25 -14.69 -12.23
C GLN A 460 25.65 -15.00 -11.69
N ILE A 461 25.82 -14.82 -10.38
CA ILE A 461 27.04 -15.20 -9.69
C ILE A 461 27.00 -16.69 -9.34
N SER A 462 28.17 -17.33 -9.34
CA SER A 462 28.31 -18.66 -8.74
C SER A 462 28.78 -18.52 -7.30
N PRO A 463 28.02 -18.98 -6.29
CA PRO A 463 28.45 -18.92 -4.90
C PRO A 463 29.49 -19.99 -4.53
N ALA A 464 29.75 -20.95 -5.43
CA ALA A 464 30.78 -21.98 -5.29
C ALA A 464 32.11 -21.50 -5.85
N GLY A 465 33.23 -21.97 -5.29
CA GLY A 465 34.59 -21.70 -5.81
C GLY A 465 35.03 -20.23 -5.76
N VAL A 466 34.37 -19.40 -4.93
CA VAL A 466 34.66 -17.97 -4.77
C VAL A 466 36.06 -17.73 -4.21
N THR A 467 36.47 -18.54 -3.22
CA THR A 467 37.81 -18.42 -2.61
C THR A 467 38.93 -18.69 -3.61
N GLU A 468 38.74 -19.65 -4.50
CA GLU A 468 39.69 -20.05 -5.54
C GLU A 468 39.71 -19.04 -6.68
N ARG A 469 38.55 -18.46 -7.02
CA ARG A 469 38.48 -17.36 -8.01
C ARG A 469 39.04 -16.04 -7.47
N GLY A 470 39.16 -15.88 -6.16
CA GLY A 470 39.72 -14.68 -5.52
C GLY A 470 38.73 -13.51 -5.43
N GLY A 471 37.43 -13.77 -5.56
CA GLY A 471 36.38 -12.76 -5.41
C GLY A 471 35.02 -13.22 -5.91
N LEU A 472 33.96 -12.61 -5.37
CA LEU A 472 32.58 -12.94 -5.71
C LEU A 472 32.23 -12.51 -7.14
N PHE A 473 32.81 -11.41 -7.61
CA PHE A 473 32.49 -10.78 -8.89
C PHE A 473 33.55 -11.01 -9.98
N VAL A 474 34.57 -11.82 -9.70
CA VAL A 474 35.62 -12.15 -10.66
C VAL A 474 35.01 -12.88 -11.86
N GLY A 475 35.30 -12.37 -13.06
CA GLY A 475 34.77 -12.90 -14.33
C GLY A 475 33.45 -12.28 -14.79
N LEU A 476 32.86 -11.38 -14.01
CA LEU A 476 31.68 -10.62 -14.43
C LEU A 476 32.07 -9.32 -15.16
N ALA A 477 31.21 -8.88 -16.07
CA ALA A 477 31.37 -7.61 -16.76
C ALA A 477 31.38 -6.43 -15.77
N ASP A 478 32.08 -5.35 -16.12
CA ASP A 478 32.09 -4.12 -15.31
C ASP A 478 30.70 -3.46 -15.34
N GLU A 479 30.10 -3.35 -16.52
CA GLU A 479 28.72 -2.88 -16.66
C GLU A 479 27.72 -4.05 -16.59
N VAL A 480 26.81 -3.95 -15.64
CA VAL A 480 25.75 -4.94 -15.41
C VAL A 480 24.40 -4.25 -15.66
N PRO A 481 23.53 -4.79 -16.54
CA PRO A 481 22.23 -4.21 -16.81
C PRO A 481 21.31 -4.32 -15.58
N LEU A 482 20.37 -3.38 -15.45
CA LEU A 482 19.37 -3.40 -14.40
C LEU A 482 18.43 -4.60 -14.58
N SER A 483 18.19 -5.38 -13.52
CA SER A 483 17.23 -6.49 -13.53
C SER A 483 15.80 -5.97 -13.62
N SER A 484 14.89 -6.72 -14.24
CA SER A 484 13.46 -6.42 -14.24
C SER A 484 12.83 -6.42 -12.84
N MET A 485 13.47 -7.06 -11.86
CA MET A 485 13.03 -7.05 -10.46
C MET A 485 13.39 -5.75 -9.73
N LEU A 486 14.35 -4.98 -10.25
CA LEU A 486 14.93 -3.82 -9.57
C LEU A 486 14.66 -2.56 -10.37
N ARG A 487 13.86 -1.65 -9.82
CA ARG A 487 13.67 -0.30 -10.40
C ARG A 487 14.86 0.59 -10.05
N GLU A 488 15.14 1.60 -10.88
CA GLU A 488 16.27 2.50 -10.67
C GLU A 488 16.17 3.24 -9.33
N GLU A 489 14.97 3.69 -8.93
CA GLU A 489 14.78 4.39 -7.65
C GLU A 489 15.06 3.47 -6.45
N VAL A 490 14.73 2.18 -6.59
CA VAL A 490 15.01 1.17 -5.57
C VAL A 490 16.52 0.92 -5.50
N LEU A 491 17.20 0.78 -6.64
CA LEU A 491 18.66 0.66 -6.67
C LEU A 491 19.34 1.83 -5.93
N GLN A 492 18.94 3.07 -6.26
CA GLN A 492 19.51 4.26 -5.64
C GLN A 492 19.25 4.32 -4.13
N TYR A 493 18.10 3.80 -3.67
CA TYR A 493 17.83 3.65 -2.25
C TYR A 493 18.88 2.73 -1.58
N TYR A 494 19.12 1.53 -2.10
CA TYR A 494 20.11 0.60 -1.53
C TYR A 494 21.53 1.17 -1.58
N VAL A 495 21.93 1.80 -2.69
CA VAL A 495 23.22 2.49 -2.80
C VAL A 495 23.36 3.54 -1.71
N LYS A 496 22.33 4.36 -1.49
CA LYS A 496 22.32 5.37 -0.43
C LYS A 496 22.45 4.73 0.96
N GLN A 497 21.71 3.66 1.25
CA GLN A 497 21.79 2.98 2.54
C GLN A 497 23.18 2.40 2.82
N PHE A 498 23.76 1.67 1.86
CA PHE A 498 25.07 1.04 2.04
C PHE A 498 26.22 2.05 1.99
N SER A 499 26.03 3.24 1.40
CA SER A 499 27.02 4.32 1.47
C SER A 499 27.26 4.87 2.89
N ARG A 500 26.32 4.63 3.83
CA ARG A 500 26.42 5.10 5.22
C ARG A 500 27.39 4.27 6.05
N ASN A 501 27.25 2.94 6.04
CA ASN A 501 27.94 2.03 6.95
C ASN A 501 28.76 0.93 6.25
N GLY A 502 28.70 0.87 4.92
CA GLY A 502 29.37 -0.16 4.13
C GLY A 502 28.86 -1.57 4.42
N PHE A 503 29.73 -2.55 4.25
CA PHE A 503 29.45 -3.98 4.37
C PHE A 503 30.09 -4.63 5.59
N ARG A 504 30.89 -3.92 6.40
CA ARG A 504 31.53 -4.52 7.58
C ARG A 504 30.52 -5.13 8.56
N GLY A 505 29.54 -4.34 9.00
CA GLY A 505 28.46 -4.82 9.88
C GLY A 505 27.68 -5.99 9.24
N PRO A 506 27.17 -5.83 8.01
CA PRO A 506 26.52 -6.91 7.26
C PRO A 506 27.34 -8.21 7.15
N LEU A 507 28.63 -8.12 6.83
CA LEU A 507 29.52 -9.29 6.73
C LEU A 507 29.83 -9.93 8.08
N ASN A 508 29.79 -9.19 9.18
CA ASN A 508 30.01 -9.74 10.52
C ASN A 508 28.95 -10.77 10.94
N TRP A 509 27.76 -10.76 10.31
CA TRP A 509 26.77 -11.84 10.48
C TRP A 509 27.33 -13.23 10.11
N TYR A 510 28.22 -13.29 9.11
CA TYR A 510 28.89 -14.52 8.68
C TYR A 510 30.12 -14.88 9.52
N ARG A 511 30.64 -13.98 10.36
CA ARG A 511 31.96 -14.13 11.03
C ARG A 511 31.88 -14.70 12.45
N ASN A 512 30.70 -15.16 12.85
CA ASN A 512 30.45 -15.73 14.17
C ASN A 512 30.27 -17.26 14.14
N VAL A 513 30.75 -17.95 13.10
CA VAL A 513 30.52 -19.40 12.87
C VAL A 513 30.76 -20.26 14.11
N GLU A 514 31.95 -20.17 14.71
CA GLU A 514 32.29 -20.97 15.88
C GLU A 514 31.51 -20.54 17.13
N ARG A 515 31.32 -19.23 17.34
CA ARG A 515 30.57 -18.69 18.48
C ARG A 515 29.11 -19.13 18.44
N ASN A 516 28.47 -19.02 17.29
CA ASN A 516 27.09 -19.44 17.07
C ASN A 516 26.96 -20.95 17.30
N TRP A 517 27.88 -21.75 16.76
CA TRP A 517 27.89 -23.20 16.99
C TRP A 517 28.01 -23.55 18.47
N ARG A 518 28.95 -22.92 19.20
CA ARG A 518 29.12 -23.15 20.66
C ARG A 518 27.91 -22.74 21.50
N TRP A 519 27.16 -21.72 21.06
CA TRP A 519 25.93 -21.31 21.75
C TRP A 519 24.76 -22.26 21.49
N MET A 520 24.72 -22.86 20.30
CA MET A 520 23.63 -23.75 19.90
C MET A 520 23.81 -25.21 20.36
N CYS A 521 25.03 -25.62 20.67
CA CYS A 521 25.37 -26.93 21.26
C CYS A 521 25.31 -26.88 22.79
#